data_AF-A0A9Q9A116-F1
#
_entry.id   AF-A0A9Q9A116-F1
#
_cell.length_a   1.000
_cell.length_b   1.000
_cell.length_c   1.000
_cell.angle_alpha   90.00
_cell.angle_beta   90.00
_cell.angle_gamma   90.00
#
_symmetry.space_group_name_H-M   'P 1'
#
loop_
_entity.id
_entity.type
_entity.pdbx_description
1 polymer ?
#
loop_
_entity_poly.entity_id
_entity_poly.type
_entity_poly.pdbx_seq_one_letter_code
_entity_poly.pdbx_strand_id
1 'polypeptide(L)'
;MSDDVPRRLKLWLPKRVIVTRSAQAQEHGRAIAARAAALAVPVDILSSDRLGLALPDDPRQAYAEAKRTLAVTVAPPSRLRLQPIAPSADWRVDLAEGCPAHCSYCYLAGSLKGPPITRVYANLAEIVGILPGYLGTGTVTSRSKARANEGTTFEASCYTDPLALEHLTGSLSALIEAFGRWQAPVQLRFTTKFAAVEPLLALEHGGRTRMRASINPAAYAPFEGGTDPVAARLAALARMARAGYPIGLTIAPIIAADGWQRAYAGLIAQAGTALADVPDVDCTIELITHRYTPGSKAVLDSWYPGSKLDMSDANRAEKRTKFGSVKHVYDASTMKELRCFFEAELASTLPFARVLYWT
;
A
#
# COMPACT_ATOMS: atom_id res chain seq x y z
N MET A 1 16.33 33.32 -5.56
CA MET A 1 15.00 32.93 -6.05
C MET A 1 15.20 31.65 -6.83
N SER A 2 15.02 30.50 -6.18
CA SER A 2 15.18 29.19 -6.81
C SER A 2 13.85 28.83 -7.43
N ASP A 3 13.80 28.75 -8.77
CA ASP A 3 12.71 28.16 -9.54
C ASP A 3 12.61 26.67 -9.18
N ASP A 4 11.86 26.34 -8.12
CA ASP A 4 11.42 24.97 -7.85
C ASP A 4 10.00 24.83 -8.40
N VAL A 5 9.89 24.77 -9.73
CA VAL A 5 8.66 24.31 -10.38
C VAL A 5 8.49 22.84 -9.98
N PRO A 6 7.47 22.47 -9.19
CA PRO A 6 7.34 21.09 -8.72
C PRO A 6 7.27 20.17 -9.93
N ARG A 7 8.24 19.26 -10.05
CA ARG A 7 8.26 18.25 -11.12
C ARG A 7 6.93 17.52 -11.10
N ARG A 8 6.13 17.68 -12.17
CA ARG A 8 4.82 17.05 -12.31
C ARG A 8 4.93 15.56 -12.02
N LEU A 9 4.17 15.07 -11.04
CA LEU A 9 4.15 13.66 -10.67
C LEU A 9 3.80 12.81 -11.89
N LYS A 10 4.62 11.78 -12.14
CA LYS A 10 4.42 10.89 -13.29
C LYS A 10 3.53 9.74 -12.88
N LEU A 11 2.27 9.80 -13.26
CA LEU A 11 1.33 8.69 -13.10
C LEU A 11 1.83 7.45 -13.85
N TRP A 12 1.65 6.27 -13.24
CA TRP A 12 1.99 5.01 -13.88
C TRP A 12 0.97 4.66 -14.96
N LEU A 13 1.42 4.52 -16.21
CA LEU A 13 0.59 4.00 -17.29
C LEU A 13 1.09 2.60 -17.70
N PRO A 14 0.21 1.59 -17.74
CA PRO A 14 0.57 0.29 -18.31
C PRO A 14 0.80 0.42 -19.82
N LYS A 15 1.57 -0.51 -20.41
CA LYS A 15 1.69 -0.65 -21.87
C LYS A 15 0.40 -1.11 -22.53
N ARG A 16 -0.42 -1.86 -21.79
CA ARG A 16 -1.70 -2.41 -22.26
C ARG A 16 -2.63 -2.68 -21.09
N VAL A 17 -3.93 -2.58 -21.35
CA VAL A 17 -5.00 -3.02 -20.48
C VAL A 17 -5.69 -4.22 -21.12
N ILE A 18 -5.87 -5.29 -20.36
CA ILE A 18 -6.60 -6.48 -20.79
C ILE A 18 -7.87 -6.55 -19.96
N VAL A 19 -9.03 -6.59 -20.62
CA VAL A 19 -10.34 -6.63 -19.96
C VAL A 19 -10.94 -8.01 -20.18
N THR A 20 -11.24 -8.74 -19.11
CA THR A 20 -11.88 -10.05 -19.25
C THR A 20 -13.34 -9.92 -19.66
N ARG A 21 -13.90 -10.96 -20.27
CA ARG A 21 -15.31 -10.99 -20.70
C ARG A 21 -16.26 -10.59 -19.57
N SER A 22 -16.11 -11.20 -18.39
CA SER A 22 -17.00 -10.90 -17.25
C SER A 22 -16.76 -9.50 -16.68
N ALA A 23 -15.54 -8.97 -16.78
CA ALA A 23 -15.26 -7.60 -16.37
C ALA A 23 -15.90 -6.57 -17.31
N GLN A 24 -15.90 -6.83 -18.63
CA GLN A 24 -16.55 -5.97 -19.63
C GLN A 24 -18.07 -5.87 -19.42
N ALA A 25 -18.69 -6.90 -18.84
CA ALA A 25 -20.11 -6.89 -18.48
C ALA A 25 -20.42 -5.93 -17.30
N GLN A 26 -19.43 -5.61 -16.47
CA GLN A 26 -19.60 -4.68 -15.34
C GLN A 26 -19.49 -3.23 -15.81
N GLU A 27 -20.33 -2.36 -15.26
CA GLU A 27 -20.28 -0.92 -15.55
C GLU A 27 -18.91 -0.32 -15.22
N HIS A 28 -18.38 -0.61 -14.04
CA HIS A 28 -17.06 -0.12 -13.62
C HIS A 28 -15.94 -0.69 -14.49
N GLY A 29 -16.06 -1.94 -14.97
CA GLY A 29 -15.09 -2.52 -15.91
C GLY A 29 -15.03 -1.74 -17.24
N ARG A 30 -16.19 -1.36 -17.78
CA ARG A 30 -16.27 -0.49 -18.97
C ARG A 30 -15.71 0.90 -18.69
N ALA A 31 -15.97 1.47 -17.51
CA ALA A 31 -15.42 2.77 -17.12
C ALA A 31 -13.89 2.76 -17.01
N ILE A 32 -13.29 1.70 -16.46
CA ILE A 32 -11.83 1.52 -16.44
C ILE A 32 -11.27 1.45 -17.86
N ALA A 33 -11.88 0.65 -18.74
CA ALA A 33 -11.48 0.53 -20.14
C ALA A 33 -11.54 1.89 -20.87
N ALA A 34 -12.62 2.65 -20.67
CA ALA A 34 -12.78 3.98 -21.25
C ALA A 34 -11.72 4.98 -20.76
N ARG A 35 -11.42 5.00 -19.44
CA ARG A 35 -10.34 5.84 -18.89
C ARG A 35 -8.97 5.47 -19.45
N ALA A 36 -8.67 4.17 -19.56
CA ALA A 36 -7.42 3.71 -20.15
C ALA A 36 -7.28 4.14 -21.62
N ALA A 37 -8.34 3.97 -22.41
CA ALA A 37 -8.36 4.39 -23.81
C ALA A 37 -8.21 5.92 -23.96
N ALA A 38 -8.85 6.72 -23.10
CA ALA A 38 -8.70 8.17 -23.07
C ALA A 38 -7.26 8.63 -22.75
N LEU A 39 -6.49 7.79 -22.04
CA LEU A 39 -5.06 8.00 -21.77
C LEU A 39 -4.16 7.38 -22.85
N ALA A 40 -4.72 7.03 -24.00
CA ALA A 40 -4.04 6.38 -25.14
C ALA A 40 -3.34 5.06 -24.78
N VAL A 41 -3.84 4.34 -23.77
CA VAL A 41 -3.37 3.00 -23.44
C VAL A 41 -4.16 1.98 -24.28
N PRO A 42 -3.50 1.07 -25.02
CA PRO A 42 -4.17 -0.01 -25.74
C PRO A 42 -5.05 -0.85 -24.81
N VAL A 43 -6.28 -1.15 -25.26
CA VAL A 43 -7.26 -1.94 -24.51
C VAL A 43 -7.66 -3.18 -25.33
N ASP A 44 -7.37 -4.36 -24.79
CA ASP A 44 -7.71 -5.66 -25.37
C ASP A 44 -8.87 -6.29 -24.58
N ILE A 45 -10.04 -6.42 -25.21
CA ILE A 45 -11.19 -7.10 -24.60
C ILE A 45 -11.16 -8.58 -24.98
N LEU A 46 -11.11 -9.46 -23.98
CA LEU A 46 -11.04 -10.90 -24.18
C LEU A 46 -12.44 -11.52 -24.35
N SER A 47 -12.51 -12.58 -25.15
CA SER A 47 -13.71 -13.42 -25.29
C SER A 47 -13.96 -14.37 -24.11
N SER A 48 -13.03 -14.47 -23.16
CA SER A 48 -13.13 -15.31 -21.96
C SER A 48 -12.54 -14.63 -20.72
N ASP A 49 -12.61 -15.30 -19.56
CA ASP A 49 -11.98 -14.84 -18.31
C ASP A 49 -10.55 -15.37 -18.08
N ARG A 50 -10.01 -16.12 -19.04
CA ARG A 50 -8.61 -16.58 -18.98
C ARG A 50 -7.70 -15.51 -19.55
N LEU A 51 -6.80 -14.96 -18.72
CA LEU A 51 -5.84 -13.93 -19.16
C LEU A 51 -4.83 -14.44 -20.19
N GLY A 52 -4.40 -15.71 -20.09
CA GLY A 52 -3.58 -16.38 -21.11
C GLY A 52 -2.37 -15.58 -21.61
N LEU A 53 -1.60 -14.94 -20.72
CA LEU A 53 -0.44 -14.16 -21.15
C LEU A 53 0.70 -15.07 -21.61
N ALA A 54 1.13 -14.89 -22.85
CA ALA A 54 2.38 -15.45 -23.36
C ALA A 54 3.54 -14.60 -22.82
N LEU A 55 4.05 -14.97 -21.64
CA LEU A 55 5.21 -14.32 -21.04
C LEU A 55 6.49 -15.07 -21.44
N PRO A 56 7.64 -14.37 -21.55
CA PRO A 56 8.94 -15.00 -21.76
C PRO A 56 9.30 -16.02 -20.66
N ASP A 57 10.16 -16.98 -20.99
CA ASP A 57 10.69 -17.95 -20.01
C ASP A 57 11.67 -17.29 -19.02
N ASP A 58 12.39 -16.25 -19.45
CA ASP A 58 13.30 -15.50 -18.57
C ASP A 58 12.50 -14.77 -17.47
N PRO A 59 12.73 -15.06 -16.17
CA PRO A 59 11.92 -14.52 -15.08
C PRO A 59 11.96 -12.99 -15.00
N ARG A 60 13.06 -12.34 -15.40
CA ARG A 60 13.20 -10.88 -15.36
C ARG A 60 12.40 -10.21 -16.46
N GLN A 61 12.45 -10.74 -17.67
CA GLN A 61 11.63 -10.26 -18.79
C GLN A 61 10.14 -10.51 -18.53
N ALA A 62 9.77 -11.70 -18.05
CA ALA A 62 8.40 -12.02 -17.65
C ALA A 62 7.88 -11.06 -16.57
N TYR A 63 8.71 -10.76 -15.57
CA TYR A 63 8.40 -9.79 -14.52
C TYR A 63 8.19 -8.37 -15.08
N ALA A 64 9.11 -7.90 -15.92
CA ALA A 64 9.05 -6.57 -16.51
C ALA A 64 7.80 -6.39 -17.41
N GLU A 65 7.43 -7.41 -18.18
CA GLU A 65 6.21 -7.39 -18.99
C GLU A 65 4.94 -7.44 -18.13
N ALA A 66 4.92 -8.30 -17.11
CA ALA A 66 3.79 -8.40 -16.18
C ALA A 66 3.53 -7.06 -15.48
N LYS A 67 4.58 -6.38 -15.00
CA LYS A 67 4.50 -5.07 -14.32
C LYS A 67 4.07 -3.90 -15.21
N ARG A 68 4.04 -4.11 -16.52
CA ARG A 68 3.56 -3.15 -17.52
C ARG A 68 2.21 -3.53 -18.10
N THR A 69 1.55 -4.56 -17.56
CA THR A 69 0.23 -5.01 -17.97
C THR A 69 -0.75 -4.76 -16.83
N LEU A 70 -1.90 -4.16 -17.15
CA LEU A 70 -3.05 -4.07 -16.25
C LEU A 70 -4.12 -5.04 -16.73
N ALA A 71 -4.65 -5.86 -15.83
CA ALA A 71 -5.79 -6.73 -16.11
C ALA A 71 -7.03 -6.23 -15.36
N VAL A 72 -8.13 -6.03 -16.06
CA VAL A 72 -9.44 -5.73 -15.48
C VAL A 72 -10.21 -7.04 -15.38
N THR A 73 -10.46 -7.50 -14.16
CA THR A 73 -11.09 -8.79 -13.87
C THR A 73 -12.27 -8.62 -12.92
N VAL A 74 -13.06 -9.66 -12.70
CA VAL A 74 -14.04 -9.70 -11.59
C VAL A 74 -13.34 -10.29 -10.35
N ALA A 75 -13.54 -9.68 -9.19
CA ALA A 75 -13.05 -10.24 -7.93
C ALA A 75 -13.73 -11.60 -7.68
N PRO A 76 -12.98 -12.67 -7.41
CA PRO A 76 -13.59 -13.97 -7.14
C PRO A 76 -14.37 -13.95 -5.81
N PRO A 77 -15.34 -14.87 -5.60
CA PRO A 77 -16.12 -14.93 -4.35
C PRO A 77 -15.28 -15.03 -3.06
N SER A 78 -14.08 -15.59 -3.14
CA SER A 78 -13.15 -15.63 -2.01
C SER A 78 -12.66 -14.24 -1.55
N ARG A 79 -12.62 -13.25 -2.45
CA ARG A 79 -12.30 -11.85 -2.12
C ARG A 79 -13.48 -11.09 -1.51
N LEU A 80 -14.71 -11.60 -1.70
CA LEU A 80 -15.94 -11.05 -1.11
C LEU A 80 -16.21 -11.59 0.30
N ARG A 81 -15.38 -12.54 0.78
CA ARG A 81 -15.35 -12.99 2.17
C ARG A 81 -14.16 -12.36 2.88
N LEU A 82 -14.37 -11.20 3.50
CA LEU A 82 -13.29 -10.40 4.06
C LEU A 82 -12.54 -11.20 5.14
N GLN A 83 -11.23 -11.01 5.17
CA GLN A 83 -10.34 -11.66 6.12
C GLN A 83 -9.79 -10.63 7.11
N PRO A 84 -9.60 -10.98 8.39
CA PRO A 84 -8.91 -10.11 9.31
C PRO A 84 -7.47 -9.84 8.91
N ILE A 85 -6.96 -8.65 9.23
CA ILE A 85 -5.59 -8.24 8.91
C ILE A 85 -4.92 -7.54 10.09
N ALA A 86 -4.70 -8.31 11.15
CA ALA A 86 -3.95 -7.85 12.31
C ALA A 86 -2.48 -7.53 11.98
N PRO A 87 -1.89 -6.49 12.59
CA PRO A 87 -2.51 -5.54 13.53
C PRO A 87 -3.19 -4.33 12.85
N SER A 88 -3.20 -4.28 11.52
CA SER A 88 -3.60 -3.11 10.75
C SER A 88 -5.08 -2.76 10.92
N ALA A 89 -5.98 -3.69 10.57
CA ALA A 89 -7.42 -3.47 10.55
C ALA A 89 -8.22 -4.73 10.89
N ASP A 90 -9.51 -4.54 11.19
CA ASP A 90 -10.48 -5.62 11.40
C ASP A 90 -10.69 -6.45 10.14
N TRP A 91 -10.73 -5.79 8.98
CA TRP A 91 -11.02 -6.45 7.70
C TRP A 91 -10.11 -5.95 6.59
N ARG A 92 -9.69 -6.85 5.70
CA ARG A 92 -9.07 -6.51 4.41
C ARG A 92 -10.16 -6.38 3.35
N VAL A 93 -10.17 -5.26 2.62
CA VAL A 93 -10.95 -5.07 1.40
C VAL A 93 -10.00 -4.94 0.21
N ASP A 94 -10.19 -5.76 -0.81
CA ASP A 94 -9.29 -5.79 -1.98
C ASP A 94 -9.99 -5.10 -3.16
N LEU A 95 -9.49 -3.94 -3.60
CA LEU A 95 -9.92 -3.27 -4.85
C LEU A 95 -9.13 -3.75 -6.08
N ALA A 96 -7.94 -4.30 -5.81
CA ALA A 96 -6.99 -4.80 -6.79
C ALA A 96 -6.01 -5.77 -6.11
N GLU A 97 -5.26 -6.50 -6.93
CA GLU A 97 -4.18 -7.41 -6.53
C GLU A 97 -2.97 -7.17 -7.43
N GLY A 98 -1.78 -7.06 -6.84
CA GLY A 98 -0.58 -6.59 -7.52
C GLY A 98 -0.41 -5.07 -7.43
N CYS A 99 0.77 -4.59 -7.84
CA CYS A 99 1.17 -3.19 -7.70
C CYS A 99 2.11 -2.83 -8.86
N PRO A 100 2.06 -1.61 -9.41
CA PRO A 100 2.98 -1.19 -10.46
C PRO A 100 4.42 -0.95 -9.98
N ALA A 101 4.64 -0.80 -8.67
CA ALA A 101 5.96 -0.55 -8.11
C ALA A 101 6.88 -1.78 -8.18
N HIS A 102 8.19 -1.49 -8.10
CA HIS A 102 9.31 -2.41 -8.20
C HIS A 102 10.13 -2.42 -6.91
N CYS A 103 9.46 -2.54 -5.75
CA CYS A 103 10.17 -2.60 -4.47
C CYS A 103 10.92 -3.94 -4.35
N SER A 104 12.23 -3.93 -4.13
CA SER A 104 13.05 -5.15 -4.06
C SER A 104 12.92 -5.91 -2.73
N TYR A 105 12.15 -5.38 -1.78
CA TYR A 105 11.77 -6.01 -0.51
C TYR A 105 10.28 -6.43 -0.47
N CYS A 106 9.56 -6.33 -1.59
CA CYS A 106 8.10 -6.45 -1.60
C CYS A 106 7.63 -7.83 -1.09
N TYR A 107 6.89 -7.87 0.03
CA TYR A 107 6.37 -9.12 0.59
C TYR A 107 5.33 -9.82 -0.31
N LEU A 108 4.80 -9.12 -1.30
CA LEU A 108 3.90 -9.71 -2.29
C LEU A 108 4.64 -10.66 -3.24
N ALA A 109 5.98 -10.55 -3.33
CA ALA A 109 6.80 -11.48 -4.08
C ALA A 109 6.63 -12.90 -3.53
N GLY A 110 6.15 -13.82 -4.37
CA GLY A 110 5.85 -15.20 -3.99
C GLY A 110 4.53 -15.40 -3.21
N SER A 111 3.85 -14.32 -2.80
CA SER A 111 2.56 -14.41 -2.09
C SER A 111 1.36 -14.45 -3.05
N LEU A 112 1.51 -13.90 -4.26
CA LEU A 112 0.46 -13.88 -5.29
C LEU A 112 0.69 -15.00 -6.30
N LYS A 113 -0.39 -15.65 -6.75
CA LYS A 113 -0.29 -16.78 -7.70
C LYS A 113 -0.11 -16.28 -9.13
N GLY A 114 0.76 -16.96 -9.87
CA GLY A 114 1.02 -16.69 -11.28
C GLY A 114 1.83 -15.40 -11.50
N PRO A 115 1.85 -14.88 -12.74
CA PRO A 115 2.64 -13.70 -13.04
C PRO A 115 2.17 -12.46 -12.26
N PRO A 116 3.11 -11.57 -11.84
CA PRO A 116 2.84 -10.42 -10.98
C PRO A 116 2.25 -9.23 -11.75
N ILE A 117 1.21 -9.52 -12.54
CA ILE A 117 0.37 -8.56 -13.25
C ILE A 117 -0.49 -7.83 -12.22
N THR A 118 -0.69 -6.53 -12.41
CA THR A 118 -1.65 -5.77 -11.62
C THR A 118 -3.06 -6.07 -12.11
N ARG A 119 -3.92 -6.58 -11.23
CA ARG A 119 -5.31 -6.94 -11.49
C ARG A 119 -6.23 -6.00 -10.74
N VAL A 120 -7.10 -5.27 -11.43
CA VAL A 120 -8.11 -4.39 -10.83
C VAL A 120 -9.50 -5.00 -10.97
N TYR A 121 -10.36 -4.78 -9.98
CA TYR A 121 -11.66 -5.44 -9.93
C TYR A 121 -12.79 -4.58 -10.49
N ALA A 122 -13.56 -5.15 -11.41
CA ALA A 122 -14.65 -4.52 -12.13
C ALA A 122 -16.00 -4.60 -11.40
N ASN A 123 -16.19 -5.53 -10.46
CA ASN A 123 -17.40 -5.67 -9.65
C ASN A 123 -17.36 -4.76 -8.41
N LEU A 124 -17.01 -3.49 -8.59
CA LEU A 124 -16.86 -2.54 -7.48
C LEU A 124 -18.15 -2.38 -6.67
N ALA A 125 -19.31 -2.34 -7.33
CA ALA A 125 -20.61 -2.25 -6.64
C ALA A 125 -20.86 -3.43 -5.70
N GLU A 126 -20.47 -4.65 -6.10
CA GLU A 126 -20.56 -5.85 -5.26
C GLU A 126 -19.58 -5.79 -4.09
N ILE A 127 -18.33 -5.39 -4.34
CA ILE A 127 -17.30 -5.24 -3.29
C ILE A 127 -17.75 -4.22 -2.24
N VAL A 128 -18.28 -3.07 -2.65
CA VAL A 128 -18.80 -2.05 -1.72
C VAL A 128 -20.08 -2.54 -1.03
N GLY A 129 -20.96 -3.23 -1.76
CA GLY A 129 -22.25 -3.71 -1.26
C GLY A 129 -22.17 -4.73 -0.12
N ILE A 130 -21.07 -5.51 -0.03
CA ILE A 130 -20.89 -6.48 1.07
C ILE A 130 -20.38 -5.84 2.36
N LEU A 131 -19.75 -4.66 2.32
CA LEU A 131 -19.03 -4.08 3.46
C LEU A 131 -19.94 -3.74 4.66
N PRO A 132 -21.18 -3.25 4.48
CA PRO A 132 -22.08 -2.99 5.61
C PRO A 132 -22.31 -4.21 6.51
N GLY A 133 -22.29 -5.42 5.95
CA GLY A 133 -22.44 -6.66 6.71
C GLY A 133 -21.30 -6.96 7.69
N TYR A 134 -20.18 -6.24 7.59
CA TYR A 134 -19.01 -6.39 8.48
C TYR A 134 -18.94 -5.31 9.56
N LEU A 135 -19.83 -4.31 9.54
CA LEU A 135 -19.87 -3.26 10.56
C LEU A 135 -20.22 -3.87 11.94
N GLY A 136 -19.43 -3.51 12.96
CA GLY A 136 -19.62 -3.98 14.33
C GLY A 136 -19.13 -5.41 14.60
N THR A 137 -18.59 -6.12 13.60
CA THR A 137 -18.15 -7.53 13.75
C THR A 137 -16.63 -7.68 13.89
N GLY A 138 -15.90 -6.56 13.91
CA GLY A 138 -14.44 -6.52 14.00
C GLY A 138 -13.88 -7.13 15.29
N THR A 139 -12.65 -7.64 15.21
CA THR A 139 -11.97 -8.33 16.34
C THR A 139 -10.52 -7.89 16.58
N VAL A 140 -9.98 -7.03 15.71
CA VAL A 140 -8.59 -6.56 15.73
C VAL A 140 -8.52 -5.18 16.37
N THR A 141 -9.08 -4.16 15.72
CA THR A 141 -9.07 -2.78 16.21
C THR A 141 -10.28 -2.51 17.09
N SER A 142 -11.44 -3.07 16.71
CA SER A 142 -12.70 -2.95 17.45
C SER A 142 -12.60 -3.51 18.89
N ARG A 143 -11.69 -4.45 19.15
CA ARG A 143 -11.45 -5.03 20.49
C ARG A 143 -10.21 -4.47 21.19
N SER A 144 -9.44 -3.61 20.53
CA SER A 144 -8.27 -2.99 21.11
C SER A 144 -8.69 -1.80 21.97
N LYS A 145 -8.34 -1.80 23.26
CA LYS A 145 -8.59 -0.65 24.15
C LYS A 145 -8.02 0.66 23.59
N ALA A 146 -6.90 0.58 22.86
CA ALA A 146 -6.21 1.75 22.31
C ALA A 146 -6.78 2.23 20.95
N ARG A 147 -7.60 1.41 20.27
CA ARG A 147 -8.07 1.69 18.90
C ARG A 147 -9.58 1.48 18.70
N ALA A 148 -10.33 1.10 19.72
CA ALA A 148 -11.77 0.87 19.62
C ALA A 148 -12.54 2.12 19.16
N ASN A 149 -11.99 3.31 19.43
CA ASN A 149 -12.54 4.59 18.95
C ASN A 149 -12.50 4.74 17.42
N GLU A 150 -11.68 3.96 16.70
CA GLU A 150 -11.68 3.93 15.23
C GLU A 150 -12.91 3.19 14.68
N GLY A 151 -13.66 2.48 15.53
CA GLY A 151 -14.76 1.62 15.12
C GLY A 151 -14.31 0.40 14.32
N THR A 152 -15.16 -0.09 13.43
CA THR A 152 -14.80 -1.19 12.52
C THR A 152 -13.86 -0.68 11.43
N THR A 153 -12.66 -1.24 11.35
CA THR A 153 -11.64 -0.76 10.39
C THR A 153 -11.49 -1.66 9.16
N PHE A 154 -11.24 -1.04 8.02
CA PHE A 154 -11.03 -1.72 6.73
C PHE A 154 -9.70 -1.27 6.11
N GLU A 155 -8.86 -2.21 5.70
CA GLU A 155 -7.58 -1.98 5.03
C GLU A 155 -7.71 -2.25 3.53
N ALA A 156 -7.45 -1.22 2.70
CA ALA A 156 -7.60 -1.26 1.24
C ALA A 156 -6.28 -1.40 0.46
N SER A 157 -5.13 -1.49 1.14
CA SER A 157 -3.81 -1.57 0.48
C SER A 157 -3.00 -2.82 0.85
N CYS A 158 -3.67 -3.93 1.23
CA CYS A 158 -2.96 -5.17 1.59
C CYS A 158 -2.26 -5.86 0.42
N TYR A 159 -2.88 -5.87 -0.75
CA TYR A 159 -2.35 -6.60 -1.91
C TYR A 159 -2.15 -5.70 -3.11
N THR A 160 -2.25 -4.39 -2.92
CA THR A 160 -2.09 -3.39 -3.96
C THR A 160 -1.71 -2.05 -3.35
N ASP A 161 -1.29 -1.12 -4.20
CA ASP A 161 -1.24 0.30 -3.86
C ASP A 161 -2.42 0.98 -4.56
N PRO A 162 -3.53 1.27 -3.85
CA PRO A 162 -4.75 1.70 -4.50
C PRO A 162 -4.62 3.09 -5.15
N LEU A 163 -3.80 3.98 -4.57
CA LEU A 163 -3.59 5.32 -5.13
C LEU A 163 -2.79 5.26 -6.44
N ALA A 164 -1.84 4.33 -6.55
CA ALA A 164 -1.08 4.11 -7.79
C ALA A 164 -1.97 3.83 -9.01
N LEU A 165 -3.15 3.26 -8.77
CA LEU A 165 -4.11 2.82 -9.79
C LEU A 165 -5.31 3.76 -9.94
N GLU A 166 -5.40 4.79 -9.10
CA GLU A 166 -6.64 5.55 -8.95
C GLU A 166 -7.01 6.32 -10.24
N HIS A 167 -6.03 6.91 -10.91
CA HIS A 167 -6.24 7.63 -12.16
C HIS A 167 -6.80 6.74 -13.31
N LEU A 168 -6.64 5.42 -13.23
CA LEU A 168 -7.22 4.46 -14.18
C LEU A 168 -8.56 3.89 -13.65
N THR A 169 -8.66 3.73 -12.34
CA THR A 169 -9.74 2.93 -11.73
C THR A 169 -10.87 3.72 -11.11
N GLY A 170 -10.63 4.90 -10.53
CA GLY A 170 -11.64 5.60 -9.72
C GLY A 170 -12.14 4.80 -8.51
N SER A 171 -11.53 3.64 -8.21
CA SER A 171 -12.05 2.68 -7.24
C SER A 171 -11.82 3.16 -5.82
N LEU A 172 -10.69 3.82 -5.55
CA LEU A 172 -10.38 4.35 -4.24
C LEU A 172 -11.29 5.54 -3.92
N SER A 173 -11.53 6.46 -4.87
CA SER A 173 -12.45 7.58 -4.65
C SER A 173 -13.86 7.08 -4.31
N ALA A 174 -14.40 6.17 -5.11
CA ALA A 174 -15.73 5.60 -4.87
C ALA A 174 -15.82 4.88 -3.51
N LEU A 175 -14.75 4.19 -3.08
CA LEU A 175 -14.70 3.55 -1.76
C LEU A 175 -14.66 4.58 -0.63
N ILE A 176 -13.86 5.63 -0.76
CA ILE A 176 -13.76 6.71 0.23
C ILE A 176 -15.11 7.42 0.42
N GLU A 177 -15.78 7.78 -0.66
CA GLU A 177 -17.10 8.41 -0.59
C GLU A 177 -18.16 7.47 0.02
N ALA A 178 -18.09 6.17 -0.28
CA ALA A 178 -18.99 5.19 0.33
C ALA A 178 -18.85 5.16 1.86
N PHE A 179 -17.62 5.16 2.38
CA PHE A 179 -17.36 5.25 3.81
C PHE A 179 -17.76 6.61 4.39
N GLY A 180 -17.52 7.70 3.66
CA GLY A 180 -17.90 9.05 4.08
C GLY A 180 -19.40 9.22 4.30
N ARG A 181 -20.23 8.54 3.50
CA ARG A 181 -21.70 8.53 3.64
C ARG A 181 -22.23 7.73 4.83
N TRP A 182 -21.47 6.80 5.39
CA TRP A 182 -21.97 5.94 6.47
C TRP A 182 -22.08 6.67 7.79
N GLN A 183 -23.23 6.59 8.46
CA GLN A 183 -23.41 7.10 9.83
C GLN A 183 -23.12 5.99 10.85
N ALA A 184 -21.89 5.50 10.87
CA ALA A 184 -21.44 4.42 11.74
C ALA A 184 -20.01 4.66 12.27
N PRO A 185 -19.62 4.06 13.41
CA PRO A 185 -18.23 4.05 13.87
C PRO A 185 -17.40 3.13 12.96
N VAL A 186 -16.74 3.73 11.97
CA VAL A 186 -16.07 3.02 10.89
C VAL A 186 -14.89 3.81 10.37
N GLN A 187 -13.85 3.08 9.93
CA GLN A 187 -12.65 3.69 9.35
C GLN A 187 -12.11 2.89 8.17
N LEU A 188 -12.05 3.52 6.99
CA LEU A 188 -11.26 3.03 5.86
C LEU A 188 -9.80 3.46 6.02
N ARG A 189 -8.85 2.60 5.72
CA ARG A 189 -7.43 2.97 5.76
C ARG A 189 -6.70 2.35 4.59
N PHE A 190 -5.72 3.08 4.07
CA PHE A 190 -4.83 2.62 3.00
C PHE A 190 -3.46 3.26 3.19
N THR A 191 -2.42 2.54 2.80
CA THR A 191 -1.04 3.03 2.73
C THR A 191 -0.62 3.09 1.28
N THR A 192 0.11 4.14 0.90
CA THR A 192 0.63 4.31 -0.47
C THR A 192 2.08 4.77 -0.47
N LYS A 193 2.78 4.49 -1.58
CA LYS A 193 4.07 5.08 -1.94
C LYS A 193 3.98 6.13 -3.06
N PHE A 194 2.77 6.58 -3.39
CA PHE A 194 2.49 7.56 -4.45
C PHE A 194 1.92 8.85 -3.85
N ALA A 195 2.09 9.94 -4.59
CA ALA A 195 1.83 11.30 -4.13
C ALA A 195 0.69 12.01 -4.90
N ALA A 196 0.14 11.37 -5.94
CA ALA A 196 -0.90 11.93 -6.80
C ALA A 196 -2.29 11.87 -6.14
N VAL A 197 -2.46 12.65 -5.08
CA VAL A 197 -3.66 12.68 -4.23
C VAL A 197 -4.77 13.58 -4.74
N GLU A 198 -4.57 14.30 -5.85
CA GLU A 198 -5.52 15.27 -6.39
C GLU A 198 -6.97 14.77 -6.47
N PRO A 199 -7.25 13.54 -6.95
CA PRO A 199 -8.63 13.04 -7.03
C PRO A 199 -9.32 12.88 -5.67
N LEU A 200 -8.55 12.81 -4.58
CA LEU A 200 -9.07 12.50 -3.25
C LEU A 200 -9.37 13.75 -2.42
N LEU A 201 -8.72 14.89 -2.71
CA LEU A 201 -8.72 16.04 -1.81
C LEU A 201 -10.10 16.67 -1.56
N ALA A 202 -11.01 16.57 -2.53
CA ALA A 202 -12.34 17.19 -2.47
C ALA A 202 -13.46 16.17 -2.23
N LEU A 203 -13.14 14.92 -1.92
CA LEU A 203 -14.16 13.90 -1.67
C LEU A 203 -14.84 14.12 -0.32
N GLU A 204 -16.13 13.84 -0.25
CA GLU A 204 -16.91 13.83 0.99
C GLU A 204 -16.56 12.61 1.85
N HIS A 205 -15.35 12.59 2.42
CA HIS A 205 -14.80 11.45 3.16
C HIS A 205 -15.34 11.34 4.60
N GLY A 206 -16.01 12.38 5.11
CA GLY A 206 -16.67 12.39 6.43
C GLY A 206 -15.76 12.08 7.61
N GLY A 207 -14.45 12.34 7.49
CA GLY A 207 -13.43 11.96 8.49
C GLY A 207 -13.25 10.45 8.70
N ARG A 208 -13.83 9.60 7.83
CA ARG A 208 -13.87 8.12 7.98
C ARG A 208 -12.84 7.39 7.12
N THR A 209 -11.83 8.10 6.63
CA THR A 209 -10.73 7.53 5.86
C THR A 209 -9.40 8.04 6.38
N ARG A 210 -8.47 7.13 6.70
CA ARG A 210 -7.10 7.44 7.07
C ARG A 210 -6.16 7.11 5.93
N MET A 211 -5.58 8.14 5.31
CA MET A 211 -4.51 7.96 4.34
C MET A 211 -3.18 7.81 5.07
N ARG A 212 -2.37 6.82 4.69
CA ARG A 212 -1.00 6.66 5.20
C ARG A 212 0.01 6.74 4.08
N ALA A 213 1.16 7.34 4.36
CA ALA A 213 2.31 7.31 3.47
C ALA A 213 3.32 6.28 3.97
N SER A 214 3.73 5.36 3.09
CA SER A 214 4.89 4.51 3.36
C SER A 214 6.16 5.29 3.09
N ILE A 215 7.01 5.40 4.10
CA ILE A 215 8.22 6.22 4.07
C ILE A 215 9.43 5.43 4.55
N ASN A 216 10.60 5.79 4.03
CA ASN A 216 11.89 5.23 4.41
C ASN A 216 12.99 6.26 4.12
N PRO A 217 14.16 6.21 4.77
CA PRO A 217 15.25 7.13 4.46
C PRO A 217 15.66 7.06 2.99
N ALA A 218 16.16 8.19 2.46
CA ALA A 218 16.63 8.29 1.07
C ALA A 218 17.70 7.26 0.70
N ALA A 219 18.49 6.80 1.68
CA ALA A 219 19.46 5.72 1.53
C ALA A 219 18.84 4.40 1.01
N TYR A 220 17.55 4.18 1.24
CA TYR A 220 16.83 2.97 0.80
C TYR A 220 15.97 3.20 -0.44
N ALA A 221 15.97 4.40 -1.03
CA ALA A 221 15.29 4.69 -2.29
C ALA A 221 15.69 3.74 -3.45
N PRO A 222 16.95 3.25 -3.57
CA PRO A 222 17.30 2.25 -4.58
C PRO A 222 16.48 0.95 -4.49
N PHE A 223 15.86 0.65 -3.35
CA PHE A 223 15.00 -0.51 -3.16
C PHE A 223 13.52 -0.23 -3.47
N GLU A 224 13.15 0.99 -3.87
CA GLU A 224 11.76 1.44 -4.06
C GLU A 224 11.49 1.88 -5.52
N GLY A 225 11.91 1.07 -6.49
CA GLY A 225 11.74 1.40 -7.91
C GLY A 225 10.29 1.68 -8.30
N GLY A 226 10.06 2.67 -9.16
CA GLY A 226 8.73 2.98 -9.70
C GLY A 226 7.74 3.59 -8.70
N THR A 227 8.24 4.21 -7.63
CA THR A 227 7.45 4.92 -6.61
C THR A 227 7.79 6.40 -6.60
N ASP A 228 6.96 7.23 -5.97
CA ASP A 228 7.27 8.66 -5.83
C ASP A 228 8.33 8.88 -4.75
N PRO A 229 9.18 9.93 -4.83
CA PRO A 229 10.13 10.25 -3.78
C PRO A 229 9.44 10.53 -2.44
N VAL A 230 10.08 10.18 -1.32
CA VAL A 230 9.50 10.33 0.03
C VAL A 230 9.10 11.78 0.34
N ALA A 231 9.86 12.77 -0.12
CA ALA A 231 9.49 14.18 0.02
C ALA A 231 8.12 14.49 -0.63
N ALA A 232 7.85 13.94 -1.82
CA ALA A 232 6.55 14.09 -2.49
C ALA A 232 5.43 13.37 -1.73
N ARG A 233 5.71 12.18 -1.16
CA ARG A 233 4.75 11.45 -0.33
C ARG A 233 4.37 12.22 0.93
N LEU A 234 5.36 12.83 1.61
CA LEU A 234 5.13 13.67 2.79
C LEU A 234 4.34 14.95 2.45
N ALA A 235 4.67 15.61 1.33
CA ALA A 235 3.90 16.75 0.84
C ALA A 235 2.44 16.38 0.51
N ALA A 236 2.22 15.22 -0.12
CA ALA A 236 0.89 14.69 -0.39
C ALA A 236 0.13 14.37 0.92
N LEU A 237 0.81 13.78 1.90
CA LEU A 237 0.22 13.50 3.22
C LEU A 237 -0.22 14.79 3.92
N ALA A 238 0.60 15.85 3.88
CA ALA A 238 0.25 17.15 4.44
C ALA A 238 -0.95 17.81 3.74
N ARG A 239 -1.07 17.65 2.41
CA ARG A 239 -2.26 18.11 1.65
C ARG A 239 -3.53 17.36 2.05
N MET A 240 -3.43 16.04 2.22
CA MET A 240 -4.57 15.23 2.68
C MET A 240 -5.01 15.60 4.09
N ALA A 241 -4.06 15.86 5.00
CA ALA A 241 -4.37 16.32 6.34
C ALA A 241 -5.09 17.69 6.32
N ARG A 242 -4.63 18.63 5.50
CA ARG A 242 -5.32 19.93 5.29
C ARG A 242 -6.70 19.80 4.66
N ALA A 243 -6.93 18.74 3.89
CA ALA A 243 -8.26 18.39 3.37
C ALA A 243 -9.17 17.75 4.42
N GLY A 244 -8.70 17.53 5.65
CA GLY A 244 -9.49 16.98 6.76
C GLY A 244 -9.39 15.46 6.94
N TYR A 245 -8.53 14.77 6.17
CA TYR A 245 -8.27 13.35 6.39
C TYR A 245 -7.43 13.14 7.66
N PRO A 246 -7.79 12.19 8.54
CA PRO A 246 -6.81 11.56 9.41
C PRO A 246 -5.65 11.00 8.58
N ILE A 247 -4.42 11.09 9.09
CA ILE A 247 -3.23 10.66 8.35
C ILE A 247 -2.36 9.66 9.12
N GLY A 248 -1.38 9.06 8.47
CA GLY A 248 -0.36 8.33 9.19
C GLY A 248 0.91 8.05 8.41
N LEU A 249 1.94 7.69 9.17
CA LEU A 249 3.25 7.31 8.67
C LEU A 249 3.39 5.80 8.81
N THR A 250 3.67 5.12 7.71
CA THR A 250 4.05 3.71 7.71
C THR A 250 5.56 3.63 7.45
N ILE A 251 6.36 3.58 8.51
CA ILE A 251 7.83 3.46 8.39
C ILE A 251 8.13 1.98 8.16
N ALA A 252 8.28 1.62 6.88
CA ALA A 252 8.33 0.22 6.46
C ALA A 252 8.96 0.02 5.06
N PRO A 253 9.80 -1.01 4.89
CA PRO A 253 10.38 -1.84 5.94
C PRO A 253 11.49 -1.08 6.69
N ILE A 254 11.55 -1.21 8.00
CA ILE A 254 12.69 -0.73 8.80
C ILE A 254 13.89 -1.62 8.50
N ILE A 255 14.99 -1.05 8.01
CA ILE A 255 16.22 -1.75 7.61
C ILE A 255 17.34 -1.35 8.57
N ALA A 256 17.88 -2.32 9.31
CA ALA A 256 19.06 -2.15 10.17
C ALA A 256 20.34 -2.36 9.36
N ALA A 257 20.72 -1.36 8.55
CA ALA A 257 22.00 -1.30 7.84
C ALA A 257 22.92 -0.25 8.48
N ASP A 258 24.20 -0.24 8.15
CA ASP A 258 25.14 0.73 8.72
C ASP A 258 24.65 2.18 8.58
N GLY A 259 24.69 2.92 9.70
CA GLY A 259 24.21 4.30 9.76
C GLY A 259 22.69 4.48 9.79
N TRP A 260 21.91 3.41 10.01
CA TRP A 260 20.44 3.46 10.06
C TRP A 260 19.91 4.50 11.06
N GLN A 261 20.52 4.68 12.24
CA GLN A 261 20.04 5.66 13.24
C GLN A 261 19.98 7.07 12.65
N ARG A 262 21.09 7.53 12.04
CA ARG A 262 21.16 8.86 11.41
C ARG A 262 20.17 8.98 10.25
N ALA A 263 20.03 7.91 9.47
CA ALA A 263 19.12 7.89 8.33
C ALA A 263 17.66 8.04 8.77
N TYR A 264 17.25 7.32 9.81
CA TYR A 264 15.88 7.40 10.35
C TYR A 264 15.62 8.68 11.15
N ALA A 265 16.59 9.22 11.88
CA ALA A 265 16.46 10.53 12.52
C ALA A 265 16.18 11.63 11.47
N GLY A 266 16.94 11.60 10.36
CA GLY A 266 16.70 12.51 9.22
C GLY A 266 15.31 12.35 8.59
N LEU A 267 14.83 11.12 8.43
CA LEU A 267 13.47 10.85 7.93
C LEU A 267 12.39 11.41 8.87
N ILE A 268 12.53 11.17 10.17
CA ILE A 268 11.56 11.60 11.19
C ILE A 268 11.52 13.13 11.26
N ALA A 269 12.66 13.80 11.21
CA ALA A 269 12.75 15.25 11.14
C ALA A 269 12.08 15.83 9.87
N GLN A 270 12.26 15.17 8.72
CA GLN A 270 11.57 15.55 7.47
C GLN A 270 10.05 15.42 7.60
N ALA A 271 9.56 14.34 8.22
CA ALA A 271 8.14 14.16 8.47
C ALA A 271 7.59 15.24 9.41
N GLY A 272 8.33 15.59 10.47
CA GLY A 272 7.97 16.69 11.38
C GLY A 272 7.88 18.02 10.66
N THR A 273 8.87 18.34 9.82
CA THR A 273 8.90 19.57 9.02
C THR A 273 7.70 19.63 8.06
N ALA A 274 7.38 18.54 7.37
CA ALA A 274 6.29 18.50 6.39
C ALA A 274 4.90 18.68 7.03
N LEU A 275 4.76 18.32 8.31
CA LEU A 275 3.50 18.36 9.05
C LEU A 275 3.39 19.53 10.05
N ALA A 276 4.46 20.33 10.21
CA ALA A 276 4.53 21.38 11.22
C ALA A 276 3.39 22.41 11.14
N ASP A 277 2.98 22.78 9.91
CA ASP A 277 1.94 23.79 9.66
C ASP A 277 0.55 23.18 9.42
N VAL A 278 0.33 21.93 9.81
CA VAL A 278 -0.98 21.26 9.70
C VAL A 278 -1.69 21.36 11.06
N PRO A 279 -2.81 22.12 11.18
CA PRO A 279 -3.53 22.24 12.44
C PRO A 279 -4.21 20.92 12.82
N ASP A 280 -4.27 20.66 14.13
CA ASP A 280 -5.03 19.53 14.73
C ASP A 280 -4.79 18.17 14.07
N VAL A 281 -3.55 17.90 13.69
CA VAL A 281 -3.20 16.72 12.89
C VAL A 281 -3.40 15.42 13.67
N ASP A 282 -4.41 14.63 13.28
CA ASP A 282 -4.54 13.24 13.72
C ASP A 282 -3.57 12.37 12.93
N CYS A 283 -2.37 12.18 13.47
CA CYS A 283 -1.31 11.37 12.88
C CYS A 283 -1.03 10.09 13.68
N THR A 284 -1.07 8.94 13.00
CA THR A 284 -0.65 7.65 13.56
C THR A 284 0.65 7.15 12.94
N ILE A 285 1.45 6.38 13.68
CA ILE A 285 2.70 5.78 13.19
C ILE A 285 2.63 4.26 13.30
N GLU A 286 2.99 3.58 12.20
CA GLU A 286 3.08 2.13 12.10
C GLU A 286 4.52 1.74 11.77
N LEU A 287 5.14 0.94 12.64
CA LEU A 287 6.55 0.56 12.56
C LEU A 287 6.66 -0.92 12.17
N ILE A 288 7.26 -1.19 11.01
CA ILE A 288 7.29 -2.55 10.45
C ILE A 288 8.72 -2.87 10.04
N THR A 289 9.34 -3.86 10.70
CA THR A 289 10.71 -4.24 10.38
C THR A 289 10.80 -5.11 9.14
N HIS A 290 11.94 -5.01 8.45
CA HIS A 290 12.23 -5.85 7.30
C HIS A 290 12.13 -7.33 7.66
N ARG A 291 11.41 -8.07 6.83
CA ARG A 291 11.20 -9.51 6.95
C ARG A 291 11.01 -10.11 5.57
N TYR A 292 11.40 -11.37 5.42
CA TYR A 292 11.23 -12.13 4.19
C TYR A 292 10.99 -13.61 4.50
N THR A 293 10.40 -14.33 3.56
CA THR A 293 10.35 -15.80 3.59
C THR A 293 11.39 -16.35 2.61
N PRO A 294 11.82 -17.62 2.75
CA PRO A 294 12.68 -18.26 1.74
C PRO A 294 12.10 -18.16 0.32
N GLY A 295 10.77 -18.33 0.20
CA GLY A 295 10.06 -18.20 -1.09
C GLY A 295 10.08 -16.78 -1.65
N SER A 296 9.81 -15.76 -0.82
CA SER A 296 9.86 -14.37 -1.30
C SER A 296 11.28 -13.97 -1.69
N LYS A 297 12.29 -14.41 -0.93
CA LYS A 297 13.71 -14.18 -1.24
C LYS A 297 14.07 -14.77 -2.61
N ALA A 298 13.76 -16.03 -2.85
CA ALA A 298 14.06 -16.69 -4.14
C ALA A 298 13.41 -15.97 -5.33
N VAL A 299 12.16 -15.54 -5.19
CA VAL A 299 11.46 -14.76 -6.22
C VAL A 299 12.14 -13.41 -6.45
N LEU A 300 12.46 -12.68 -5.38
CA LEU A 300 13.10 -11.37 -5.45
C LEU A 300 14.51 -11.46 -6.07
N ASP A 301 15.30 -12.46 -5.70
CA ASP A 301 16.63 -12.73 -6.28
C ASP A 301 16.52 -13.00 -7.78
N SER A 302 15.46 -13.70 -8.23
CA SER A 302 15.23 -13.94 -9.67
C SER A 302 14.88 -12.66 -10.44
N TRP A 303 14.13 -11.73 -9.84
CA TRP A 303 13.74 -10.47 -10.48
C TRP A 303 14.85 -9.41 -10.42
N TYR A 304 15.59 -9.38 -9.32
CA TYR A 304 16.57 -8.36 -8.97
C TYR A 304 17.92 -8.95 -8.54
N PRO A 305 18.62 -9.71 -9.41
CA PRO A 305 19.88 -10.35 -9.05
C PRO A 305 20.99 -9.36 -8.64
N GLY A 306 20.86 -8.08 -9.00
CA GLY A 306 21.77 -7.00 -8.60
C GLY A 306 21.31 -6.19 -7.37
N SER A 307 20.24 -6.59 -6.69
CA SER A 307 19.77 -5.90 -5.48
C SER A 307 20.82 -6.02 -4.37
N LYS A 308 21.14 -4.89 -3.73
CA LYS A 308 22.04 -4.84 -2.56
C LYS A 308 21.29 -5.00 -1.22
N LEU A 309 20.01 -5.38 -1.27
CA LEU A 309 19.21 -5.58 -0.06
C LEU A 309 19.71 -6.83 0.67
N ASP A 310 20.15 -6.67 1.92
CA ASP A 310 20.60 -7.79 2.73
C ASP A 310 19.42 -8.67 3.20
N MET A 311 19.37 -9.86 2.60
CA MET A 311 18.49 -10.98 2.94
C MET A 311 19.31 -12.23 3.35
N SER A 312 20.54 -12.02 3.85
CA SER A 312 21.34 -13.06 4.49
C SER A 312 20.84 -13.35 5.90
N ASP A 313 21.33 -14.42 6.50
CA ASP A 313 20.98 -14.81 7.87
C ASP A 313 21.65 -13.92 8.93
N ALA A 314 22.50 -12.97 8.50
CA ALA A 314 23.16 -12.02 9.40
C ALA A 314 22.12 -11.17 10.15
N ASN A 315 22.24 -11.16 11.48
CA ASN A 315 21.32 -10.46 12.39
C ASN A 315 19.85 -10.88 12.24
N ARG A 316 19.59 -12.11 11.74
CA ARG A 316 18.24 -12.65 11.55
C ARG A 316 17.92 -13.76 12.54
N ALA A 317 16.62 -13.90 12.81
CA ALA A 317 16.04 -15.03 13.50
C ALA A 317 14.91 -15.64 12.68
N GLU A 318 14.87 -16.97 12.63
CA GLU A 318 13.74 -17.72 12.06
C GLU A 318 12.53 -17.61 13.00
N LYS A 319 11.37 -17.24 12.46
CA LYS A 319 10.08 -17.31 13.16
C LYS A 319 9.09 -18.14 12.37
N ARG A 320 8.44 -19.07 13.07
CA ARG A 320 7.34 -19.87 12.54
C ARG A 320 6.02 -19.16 12.79
N THR A 321 5.22 -19.06 11.75
CA THR A 321 3.84 -18.57 11.83
C THR A 321 2.93 -19.65 12.43
N LYS A 322 1.73 -19.25 12.87
CA LYS A 322 0.69 -20.18 13.35
C LYS A 322 0.35 -21.29 12.35
N PHE A 323 0.56 -21.05 11.05
CA PHE A 323 0.28 -21.98 9.96
C PHE A 323 1.52 -22.75 9.48
N GLY A 324 2.60 -22.75 10.26
CA GLY A 324 3.83 -23.51 9.96
C GLY A 324 4.76 -22.86 8.94
N SER A 325 4.34 -21.79 8.24
CA SER A 325 5.24 -21.06 7.34
C SER A 325 6.34 -20.34 8.11
N VAL A 326 7.53 -20.27 7.49
CA VAL A 326 8.74 -19.67 8.06
C VAL A 326 8.95 -18.25 7.50
N LYS A 327 9.33 -17.32 8.38
CA LYS A 327 9.82 -15.99 8.01
C LYS A 327 11.09 -15.65 8.79
N HIS A 328 11.96 -14.87 8.17
CA HIS A 328 13.13 -14.28 8.80
C HIS A 328 12.79 -12.86 9.23
N VAL A 329 13.08 -12.54 10.49
CA VAL A 329 13.00 -11.20 11.08
C VAL A 329 14.34 -10.86 11.70
N TYR A 330 14.56 -9.61 12.13
CA TYR A 330 15.74 -9.30 12.93
C TYR A 330 15.77 -10.07 14.25
N ASP A 331 16.97 -10.39 14.73
CA ASP A 331 17.18 -11.00 16.04
C ASP A 331 16.74 -10.10 17.20
N ALA A 332 16.71 -10.64 18.43
CA ALA A 332 16.20 -9.94 19.60
C ALA A 332 17.02 -8.68 19.96
N SER A 333 18.34 -8.73 19.83
CA SER A 333 19.25 -7.59 20.08
C SER A 333 18.95 -6.44 19.13
N THR A 334 18.95 -6.72 17.83
CA THR A 334 18.69 -5.74 16.78
C THR A 334 17.28 -5.15 16.92
N MET A 335 16.27 -5.99 17.20
CA MET A 335 14.90 -5.53 17.43
C MET A 335 14.80 -4.60 18.65
N LYS A 336 15.55 -4.87 19.72
CA LYS A 336 15.58 -4.01 20.91
C LYS A 336 16.22 -2.67 20.61
N GLU A 337 17.36 -2.64 19.93
CA GLU A 337 18.06 -1.40 19.54
C GLU A 337 17.20 -0.52 18.65
N LEU A 338 16.62 -1.10 17.60
CA LEU A 338 15.70 -0.41 16.71
C LEU A 338 14.53 0.18 17.50
N ARG A 339 13.89 -0.63 18.35
CA ARG A 339 12.73 -0.19 19.14
C ARG A 339 13.07 0.98 20.08
N CYS A 340 14.15 0.86 20.85
CA CYS A 340 14.58 1.93 21.77
C CYS A 340 14.85 3.24 21.02
N PHE A 341 15.49 3.16 19.85
CA PHE A 341 15.71 4.34 19.01
C PHE A 341 14.40 4.98 18.56
N PHE A 342 13.50 4.21 17.93
CA PHE A 342 12.26 4.77 17.39
C PHE A 342 11.35 5.32 18.49
N GLU A 343 11.27 4.67 19.65
CA GLU A 343 10.49 5.16 20.79
C GLU A 343 11.02 6.52 21.28
N ALA A 344 12.33 6.69 21.42
CA ALA A 344 12.93 7.96 21.84
C ALA A 344 12.81 9.06 20.77
N GLU A 345 13.18 8.75 19.53
CA GLU A 345 13.23 9.72 18.43
C GLU A 345 11.83 10.25 18.07
N LEU A 346 10.83 9.37 18.05
CA LEU A 346 9.44 9.75 17.77
C LEU A 346 8.84 10.55 18.92
N ALA A 347 9.09 10.18 20.17
CA ALA A 347 8.61 10.93 21.32
C ALA A 347 9.16 12.36 21.34
N SER A 348 10.42 12.55 20.93
CA SER A 348 11.04 13.87 20.88
C SER A 348 10.61 14.70 19.67
N THR A 349 10.48 14.08 18.48
CA THR A 349 10.34 14.83 17.22
C THR A 349 8.91 14.90 16.71
N LEU A 350 8.09 13.89 17.02
CA LEU A 350 6.68 13.81 16.60
C LEU A 350 5.77 13.55 17.82
N PRO A 351 5.81 14.40 18.87
CA PRO A 351 5.06 14.15 20.12
C PRO A 351 3.54 14.13 19.93
N PHE A 352 3.03 14.74 18.85
CA PHE A 352 1.61 14.73 18.49
C PHE A 352 1.16 13.40 17.87
N ALA A 353 2.07 12.57 17.37
CA ALA A 353 1.74 11.38 16.61
C ALA A 353 1.66 10.13 17.52
N ARG A 354 0.65 9.29 17.30
CA ARG A 354 0.43 8.07 18.08
C ARG A 354 1.03 6.85 17.40
N VAL A 355 2.00 6.20 18.04
CA VAL A 355 2.50 4.88 17.60
C VAL A 355 1.44 3.81 17.85
N LEU A 356 0.99 3.12 16.79
CA LEU A 356 -0.04 2.08 16.90
C LEU A 356 0.56 0.70 17.22
N TYR A 357 1.64 0.33 16.56
CA TYR A 357 2.28 -0.98 16.73
C TYR A 357 3.69 -1.04 16.15
N TRP A 358 4.42 -2.06 16.60
CA TRP A 358 5.74 -2.48 16.16
C TRP A 358 5.68 -3.96 15.76
N THR A 359 6.10 -4.35 14.55
CA THR A 359 5.99 -5.75 14.10
C THR A 359 7.04 -6.24 13.11
#